data_AF-A0A1Q6A2D0-F1
#
_entry.id   AF-A0A1Q6A2D0-F1
#
_cell.length_a   1.000
_cell.length_b   1.000
_cell.length_c   1.000
_cell.angle_alpha   90.00
_cell.angle_beta   90.00
_cell.angle_gamma   90.00
#
_symmetry.space_group_name_H-M   'P 1'
#
loop_
_entity.id
_entity.type
_entity.pdbx_description
1 polymer ?
#
loop_
_entity_poly.entity_id
_entity_poly.type
_entity_poly.pdbx_seq_one_letter_code
_entity_poly.pdbx_strand_id
1 'polypeptide(L)'
;MNHIDFFKLQAKNLHRDYKTKKTISAENGKSYLEYEPKFFDIDAIFEDYEIDNEDFSLMSAQHLVAKMLRLNKWSDLINATKPQLELAKLKFINQNKIPLVEWDIQVAGVEREHDMVFDPNDELDYYKYCLSHYDESVIFSPTYLLDKSLAEMTDNESDEPRKVYDPETSVKITSLPLSEADRAEFVEMANGVFDYVIERMEPLHPEPTRKLWDAEGFVDNLLNEEMLPIDREQLWTMFEHFLIGHVANLAAQADEMITKMN
;
A
#
# COMPACT_ATOMS: atom_id res chain seq x y z
N MET A 1 8.28 5.18 4.43
CA MET A 1 7.63 3.84 4.35
C MET A 1 8.69 2.75 4.10
N ASN A 2 8.51 1.51 4.59
CA ASN A 2 9.34 0.37 4.14
C ASN A 2 8.89 -0.09 2.74
N HIS A 3 9.76 -0.71 1.93
CA HIS A 3 9.46 -1.20 0.58
C HIS A 3 8.26 -2.16 0.55
N ILE A 4 8.14 -3.04 1.54
CA ILE A 4 7.00 -3.97 1.62
C ILE A 4 5.69 -3.21 1.82
N ASP A 5 5.68 -2.19 2.66
CA ASP A 5 4.48 -1.38 2.91
C ASP A 5 4.13 -0.55 1.67
N PHE A 6 5.14 -0.11 0.91
CA PHE A 6 4.95 0.45 -0.43
C PHE A 6 4.18 -0.49 -1.34
N PHE A 7 4.65 -1.73 -1.55
CA PHE A 7 3.96 -2.64 -2.46
C PHE A 7 2.57 -3.07 -1.96
N LYS A 8 2.38 -3.18 -0.64
CA LYS A 8 1.04 -3.41 -0.06
C LYS A 8 0.09 -2.27 -0.39
N LEU A 9 0.56 -1.02 -0.27
CA LEU A 9 -0.23 0.15 -0.64
C LEU A 9 -0.57 0.14 -2.13
N GLN A 10 0.38 -0.23 -3.00
CA GLN A 10 0.11 -0.32 -4.44
C GLN A 10 -0.93 -1.39 -4.77
N ALA A 11 -0.86 -2.57 -4.14
CA ALA A 11 -1.89 -3.60 -4.31
C ALA A 11 -3.27 -3.13 -3.83
N LYS A 12 -3.33 -2.37 -2.73
CA LYS A 12 -4.58 -1.77 -2.23
C LYS A 12 -5.14 -0.73 -3.20
N ASN A 13 -4.31 0.16 -3.73
CA ASN A 13 -4.71 1.17 -4.68
C ASN A 13 -5.23 0.54 -5.99
N LEU A 14 -4.56 -0.49 -6.48
CA LEU A 14 -4.98 -1.25 -7.66
C LEU A 14 -6.34 -1.91 -7.46
N HIS A 15 -6.55 -2.55 -6.31
CA HIS A 15 -7.83 -3.15 -5.97
C HIS A 15 -8.94 -2.10 -5.76
N ARG A 16 -8.60 -0.92 -5.21
CA ARG A 16 -9.54 0.21 -5.07
C ARG A 16 -10.00 0.71 -6.44
N ASP A 17 -9.09 0.85 -7.39
CA ASP A 17 -9.40 1.27 -8.75
C ASP A 17 -10.25 0.23 -9.48
N TYR A 18 -9.93 -1.06 -9.36
CA TYR A 18 -10.77 -2.13 -9.89
C TYR A 18 -12.21 -2.07 -9.34
N LYS A 19 -12.39 -1.72 -8.06
CA LYS A 19 -13.72 -1.60 -7.43
C LYS A 19 -14.56 -0.44 -7.99
N THR A 20 -13.98 0.47 -8.76
CA THR A 20 -14.73 1.55 -9.43
C THR A 20 -15.54 1.06 -10.62
N LYS A 21 -15.45 -0.23 -10.97
CA LYS A 21 -16.14 -0.84 -12.12
C LYS A 21 -17.64 -0.56 -12.15
N LYS A 22 -18.11 -0.13 -13.31
CA LYS A 22 -19.53 0.06 -13.63
C LYS A 22 -19.85 -0.70 -14.91
N THR A 23 -20.99 -1.39 -14.93
CA THR A 23 -21.48 -2.05 -16.14
C THR A 23 -22.27 -1.05 -16.96
N ILE A 24 -21.77 -0.73 -18.16
CA ILE A 24 -22.44 0.16 -19.10
C ILE A 24 -23.12 -0.68 -20.18
N SER A 25 -24.40 -0.42 -20.40
CA SER A 25 -25.17 -1.03 -21.49
C SER A 25 -25.00 -0.19 -22.75
N ALA A 26 -24.39 -0.77 -23.78
CA ALA A 26 -24.29 -0.14 -25.09
C ALA A 26 -25.63 -0.23 -25.84
N GLU A 27 -25.88 0.72 -26.74
CA GLU A 27 -27.09 0.79 -27.56
C GLU A 27 -27.33 -0.46 -28.43
N ASN A 28 -26.28 -1.24 -28.70
CA ASN A 28 -26.33 -2.49 -29.46
C ASN A 28 -26.71 -3.72 -28.61
N GLY A 29 -27.08 -3.54 -27.34
CA GLY A 29 -27.45 -4.61 -26.41
C GLY A 29 -26.27 -5.38 -25.81
N LYS A 30 -25.02 -4.97 -26.08
CA LYS A 30 -23.83 -5.48 -25.38
C LYS A 30 -23.59 -4.67 -24.11
N SER A 31 -23.02 -5.29 -23.09
CA SER A 31 -22.51 -4.58 -21.91
C SER A 31 -20.99 -4.64 -21.89
N TYR A 32 -20.35 -3.55 -21.48
CA TYR A 32 -18.92 -3.50 -21.17
C TYR A 32 -18.71 -2.94 -19.77
N LEU A 33 -17.51 -3.18 -19.23
CA LEU A 33 -17.09 -2.61 -17.96
C LEU A 33 -16.38 -1.30 -18.23
N GLU A 34 -16.69 -0.29 -17.43
CA GLU A 34 -16.01 0.99 -17.42
C GLU A 34 -15.48 1.22 -16.00
N TYR A 35 -14.25 1.71 -15.90
CA TYR A 35 -13.59 2.02 -14.64
C TYR A 35 -13.42 3.53 -14.50
N GLU A 36 -13.44 4.03 -13.26
CA GLU A 36 -13.09 5.42 -12.92
C GLU A 36 -11.84 5.41 -12.02
N PRO A 37 -10.69 4.90 -12.52
CA PRO A 37 -9.53 4.68 -11.67
C PRO A 37 -8.84 5.99 -11.29
N LYS A 38 -8.21 6.00 -10.11
CA LYS A 38 -7.41 7.12 -9.63
C LYS A 38 -5.90 6.89 -9.82
N PHE A 39 -5.43 5.65 -9.66
CA PHE A 39 -4.01 5.31 -9.61
C PHE A 39 -3.51 4.56 -10.84
N PHE A 40 -4.29 3.60 -11.33
CA PHE A 40 -3.86 2.65 -12.35
C PHE A 40 -4.72 2.70 -13.61
N ASP A 41 -4.09 2.49 -14.76
CA ASP A 41 -4.81 2.15 -15.98
C ASP A 41 -5.28 0.69 -15.90
N ILE A 42 -6.48 0.48 -15.34
CA ILE A 42 -7.04 -0.85 -15.09
C ILE A 42 -7.27 -1.61 -16.40
N ASP A 43 -7.76 -0.92 -17.43
CA ASP A 43 -8.05 -1.56 -18.72
C ASP A 43 -6.75 -2.09 -19.35
N ALA A 44 -5.69 -1.26 -19.41
CA ALA A 44 -4.40 -1.69 -19.94
C ALA A 44 -3.78 -2.85 -19.15
N ILE A 45 -3.83 -2.79 -17.81
CA ILE A 45 -3.30 -3.87 -16.97
C ILE A 45 -4.07 -5.18 -17.21
N PHE A 46 -5.40 -5.13 -17.24
CA PHE A 46 -6.19 -6.35 -17.33
C PHE A 46 -6.10 -6.99 -18.71
N GLU A 47 -5.96 -6.17 -19.76
CA GLU A 47 -5.64 -6.65 -21.11
C GLU A 47 -4.27 -7.33 -21.17
N ASP A 48 -3.21 -6.66 -20.70
CA ASP A 48 -1.83 -7.17 -20.79
C ASP A 48 -1.58 -8.44 -19.95
N TYR A 49 -2.28 -8.58 -18.82
CA TYR A 49 -2.13 -9.73 -17.92
C TYR A 49 -3.24 -10.78 -18.08
N GLU A 50 -4.09 -10.65 -19.10
CA GLU A 50 -5.19 -11.56 -19.41
C GLU A 50 -6.07 -11.85 -18.18
N ILE A 51 -6.42 -10.81 -17.44
CA ILE A 51 -7.17 -10.95 -16.19
C ILE A 51 -8.66 -10.99 -16.50
N ASP A 52 -9.32 -12.06 -16.06
CA ASP A 52 -10.77 -12.12 -16.07
C ASP A 52 -11.34 -11.13 -15.04
N ASN A 53 -12.30 -10.30 -15.47
CA ASN A 53 -12.85 -9.20 -14.68
C ASN A 53 -13.79 -9.65 -13.55
N GLU A 54 -13.99 -10.97 -13.41
CA GLU A 54 -14.78 -11.58 -12.35
C GLU A 54 -13.90 -11.91 -11.13
N ASP A 55 -14.35 -11.48 -9.95
CA ASP A 55 -13.77 -11.84 -8.65
C ASP A 55 -12.29 -11.47 -8.39
N PHE A 56 -11.80 -10.38 -8.98
CA PHE A 56 -10.47 -9.83 -8.66
C PHE A 56 -10.38 -9.33 -7.20
N SER A 57 -9.66 -10.07 -6.36
CA SER A 57 -9.51 -9.82 -4.92
C SER A 57 -8.26 -9.01 -4.58
N LEU A 58 -8.11 -8.56 -3.32
CA LEU A 58 -6.87 -7.91 -2.86
C LEU A 58 -5.65 -8.85 -2.96
N MET A 59 -5.83 -10.14 -2.67
CA MET A 59 -4.77 -11.13 -2.84
C MET A 59 -4.37 -11.24 -4.32
N SER A 60 -5.35 -11.25 -5.24
CA SER A 60 -5.09 -11.21 -6.69
C SER A 60 -4.30 -9.96 -7.08
N ALA A 61 -4.66 -8.79 -6.53
CA ALA A 61 -3.93 -7.54 -6.75
C ALA A 61 -2.47 -7.61 -6.23
N GLN A 62 -2.24 -8.21 -5.07
CA GLN A 62 -0.87 -8.42 -4.55
C GLN A 62 -0.04 -9.33 -5.48
N HIS A 63 -0.63 -10.42 -5.97
CA HIS A 63 0.04 -11.28 -6.94
C HIS A 63 0.31 -10.56 -8.26
N LEU A 64 -0.62 -9.73 -8.71
CA LEU A 64 -0.47 -8.95 -9.93
C LEU A 64 0.66 -7.92 -9.81
N VAL A 65 0.75 -7.17 -8.70
CA VAL A 65 1.87 -6.26 -8.46
C VAL A 65 3.22 -7.01 -8.50
N ALA A 66 3.30 -8.22 -7.94
CA ALA A 66 4.50 -9.03 -8.05
C ALA A 66 4.82 -9.42 -9.50
N LYS A 67 3.80 -9.84 -10.28
CA LYS A 67 3.94 -10.18 -11.71
C LYS A 67 4.39 -8.99 -12.55
N MET A 68 3.83 -7.81 -12.29
CA MET A 68 4.27 -6.56 -12.91
C MET A 68 5.76 -6.35 -12.70
N LEU A 69 6.30 -6.74 -11.54
CA LEU A 69 7.71 -6.62 -11.19
C LEU A 69 8.55 -7.84 -11.58
N ARG A 70 8.07 -8.67 -12.52
CA ARG A 70 8.73 -9.90 -13.01
C ARG A 70 8.97 -10.95 -11.93
N LEU A 71 8.19 -10.92 -10.84
CA LEU A 71 8.17 -11.95 -9.81
C LEU A 71 6.94 -12.85 -9.98
N ASN A 72 7.03 -14.13 -9.64
CA ASN A 72 5.92 -15.06 -9.92
C ASN A 72 4.71 -14.80 -9.02
N LYS A 73 4.95 -14.39 -7.78
CA LYS A 73 3.92 -14.27 -6.74
C LYS A 73 4.34 -13.33 -5.62
N TRP A 74 3.34 -12.89 -4.84
CA TRP A 74 3.55 -11.99 -3.70
C TRP A 74 4.59 -12.49 -2.70
N SER A 75 4.63 -13.81 -2.43
CA SER A 75 5.63 -14.39 -1.52
C SER A 75 7.07 -14.15 -1.99
N ASP A 76 7.31 -14.10 -3.30
CA ASP A 76 8.65 -13.90 -3.85
C ASP A 76 9.07 -12.44 -3.65
N LEU A 77 8.12 -11.50 -3.74
CA LEU A 77 8.34 -10.08 -3.48
C LEU A 77 8.64 -9.82 -2.01
N ILE A 78 7.83 -10.33 -1.07
CA ILE A 78 8.04 -10.03 0.36
C ILE A 78 9.29 -10.68 0.95
N ASN A 79 9.81 -11.73 0.32
CA ASN A 79 11.04 -12.41 0.72
C ASN A 79 12.26 -11.95 -0.09
N ALA A 80 12.09 -11.00 -1.01
CA ALA A 80 13.19 -10.47 -1.80
C ALA A 80 14.21 -9.74 -0.92
N THR A 81 15.46 -9.73 -1.38
CA THR A 81 16.54 -9.01 -0.69
C THR A 81 16.30 -7.50 -0.74
N LYS A 82 16.95 -6.75 0.16
CA LYS A 82 16.82 -5.28 0.20
C LYS A 82 17.15 -4.61 -1.16
N PRO A 83 18.23 -4.98 -1.88
CA PRO A 83 18.51 -4.41 -3.20
C PRO A 83 17.43 -4.73 -4.23
N GLN A 84 16.90 -5.96 -4.23
CA GLN A 84 15.80 -6.36 -5.12
C GLN A 84 14.52 -5.57 -4.85
N LEU A 85 14.19 -5.33 -3.57
CA LEU A 85 13.02 -4.53 -3.18
C LEU A 85 13.17 -3.06 -3.60
N GLU A 86 14.36 -2.51 -3.46
CA GLU A 86 14.67 -1.15 -3.90
C GLU A 86 14.59 -1.03 -5.43
N LEU A 87 15.21 -1.96 -6.15
CA LEU A 87 15.14 -2.03 -7.60
C LEU A 87 13.72 -2.19 -8.11
N ALA A 88 12.94 -3.11 -7.51
CA ALA A 88 11.55 -3.32 -7.87
C ALA A 88 10.72 -2.05 -7.67
N LYS A 89 10.99 -1.28 -6.61
CA LYS A 89 10.28 -0.02 -6.36
C LYS A 89 10.66 1.03 -7.41
N LEU A 90 11.94 1.14 -7.74
CA LEU A 90 12.42 2.07 -8.76
C LEU A 90 11.86 1.73 -10.15
N LYS A 91 11.80 0.44 -10.51
CA LYS A 91 11.15 -0.05 -11.73
C LYS A 91 9.65 0.31 -11.73
N PHE A 92 8.98 0.13 -10.58
CA PHE A 92 7.55 0.41 -10.45
C PHE A 92 7.21 1.88 -10.71
N ILE A 93 7.92 2.82 -10.07
CA ILE A 93 7.58 4.25 -10.13
C ILE A 93 8.10 4.93 -11.41
N ASN A 94 9.11 4.36 -12.07
CA ASN A 94 9.73 4.96 -13.25
C ASN A 94 9.37 4.21 -14.56
N GLN A 95 8.23 3.52 -14.61
CA GLN A 95 7.77 2.80 -15.81
C GLN A 95 7.66 3.72 -17.04
N ASN A 96 7.41 5.00 -16.84
CA ASN A 96 7.34 6.03 -17.89
C ASN A 96 8.71 6.43 -18.43
N LYS A 97 9.79 6.20 -17.69
CA LYS A 97 11.16 6.55 -18.07
C LYS A 97 11.90 5.36 -18.64
N ILE A 98 11.82 4.23 -17.95
CA ILE A 98 12.46 2.96 -18.32
C ILE A 98 11.40 1.87 -18.17
N PRO A 99 10.68 1.51 -19.26
CA PRO A 99 9.74 0.41 -19.23
C PRO A 99 10.43 -0.90 -18.90
N LEU A 100 9.69 -1.79 -18.23
CA LEU A 100 10.22 -3.10 -17.83
C LEU A 100 10.73 -3.94 -19.01
N VAL A 101 10.04 -3.89 -20.15
CA VAL A 101 10.45 -4.65 -21.35
C VAL A 101 11.79 -4.14 -21.90
N GLU A 102 11.97 -2.81 -21.95
CA GLU A 102 13.23 -2.21 -22.39
C GLU A 102 14.36 -2.55 -21.41
N TRP A 103 14.07 -2.51 -20.11
CA TRP A 103 15.02 -2.93 -19.09
C TRP A 103 15.43 -4.40 -19.25
N ASP A 104 14.48 -5.31 -19.46
CA ASP A 104 14.74 -6.74 -19.64
C ASP A 104 15.67 -6.97 -20.86
N ILE A 105 15.44 -6.24 -21.96
CA ILE A 105 16.29 -6.29 -23.16
C ILE A 105 17.69 -5.75 -22.86
N GLN A 106 17.78 -4.62 -22.16
CA GLN A 106 19.05 -3.97 -21.84
C GLN A 106 19.92 -4.83 -20.94
N VAL A 107 19.36 -5.39 -19.85
CA VAL A 107 20.05 -6.32 -18.96
C VAL A 107 20.56 -7.53 -19.73
N ALA A 108 19.68 -8.17 -20.52
CA ALA A 108 20.06 -9.34 -21.32
C ALA A 108 21.14 -9.03 -22.37
N GLY A 109 21.20 -7.79 -22.87
CA GLY A 109 22.26 -7.30 -23.74
C GLY A 109 23.60 -7.25 -23.03
N VAL A 110 23.66 -6.57 -21.88
CA VAL A 110 24.89 -6.43 -21.09
C VAL A 110 25.40 -7.77 -20.59
N GLU A 111 24.52 -8.62 -20.05
CA GLU A 111 24.88 -9.96 -19.59
C GLU A 111 25.52 -10.80 -20.70
N ARG A 112 24.95 -10.73 -21.92
CA ARG A 112 25.48 -11.45 -23.09
C ARG A 112 26.80 -10.87 -23.59
N GLU A 113 26.93 -9.55 -23.63
CA GLU A 113 28.14 -8.88 -24.14
C GLU A 113 29.34 -9.08 -23.21
N HIS A 114 29.09 -9.15 -21.91
CA HIS A 114 30.14 -9.27 -20.89
C HIS A 114 30.29 -10.67 -20.30
N ASP A 115 29.49 -11.65 -20.77
CA ASP A 115 29.45 -13.03 -20.25
C ASP A 115 29.34 -13.08 -18.72
N MET A 116 28.40 -12.28 -18.20
CA MET A 116 28.15 -12.11 -16.77
C MET A 116 26.66 -12.26 -16.46
N VAL A 117 26.34 -12.43 -15.18
CA VAL A 117 24.98 -12.34 -14.66
C VAL A 117 25.01 -11.27 -13.59
N PHE A 118 24.05 -10.35 -13.62
CA PHE A 118 23.98 -9.33 -12.58
C PHE A 118 23.65 -9.97 -11.23
N ASP A 119 24.40 -9.58 -10.19
CA ASP A 119 23.90 -9.73 -8.84
C ASP A 119 22.96 -8.57 -8.48
N PRO A 120 22.11 -8.72 -7.45
CA PRO A 120 21.12 -7.72 -7.11
C PRO A 120 21.63 -6.30 -6.81
N ASN A 121 22.87 -6.14 -6.32
CA ASN A 121 23.42 -4.81 -6.06
C ASN A 121 23.89 -4.18 -7.36
N ASP A 122 24.61 -4.93 -8.19
CA ASP A 122 25.10 -4.45 -9.48
C ASP A 122 23.94 -4.08 -10.42
N GLU A 123 22.85 -4.87 -10.43
CA GLU A 123 21.66 -4.53 -11.22
C GLU A 123 21.01 -3.22 -10.72
N LEU A 124 20.93 -3.04 -9.40
CA LEU A 124 20.37 -1.84 -8.78
C LEU A 124 21.20 -0.59 -9.13
N ASP A 125 22.52 -0.70 -9.01
CA ASP A 125 23.43 0.41 -9.33
C ASP A 125 23.40 0.73 -10.83
N TYR A 126 23.34 -0.30 -11.68
CA TYR A 126 23.17 -0.11 -13.13
C TYR A 126 21.83 0.55 -13.47
N TYR A 127 20.73 0.16 -12.81
CA TYR A 127 19.43 0.77 -13.01
C TYR A 127 19.44 2.25 -12.61
N LYS A 128 20.02 2.58 -11.46
CA LYS A 128 20.17 3.98 -11.00
C LYS A 128 21.02 4.79 -11.99
N TYR A 129 22.10 4.21 -12.51
CA TYR A 129 22.91 4.84 -13.53
C TYR A 129 22.07 5.16 -14.79
N CYS A 130 21.34 4.19 -15.32
CA CYS A 130 20.48 4.38 -16.49
C CYS A 130 19.39 5.42 -16.24
N LEU A 131 18.76 5.38 -15.06
CA LEU A 131 17.74 6.35 -14.66
C LEU A 131 18.27 7.78 -14.55
N SER A 132 19.56 7.96 -14.22
CA SER A 132 20.19 9.29 -14.20
C SER A 132 20.64 9.80 -15.58
N HIS A 133 20.65 8.93 -16.60
CA HIS A 133 21.08 9.24 -17.97
C HIS A 133 19.98 8.97 -19.00
N TYR A 134 18.74 8.77 -18.57
CA TYR A 134 17.63 8.50 -19.48
C TYR A 134 17.36 9.71 -20.37
N ASP A 135 16.93 9.43 -21.60
CA ASP A 135 16.57 10.47 -22.56
C ASP A 135 15.10 10.86 -22.36
N GLU A 136 14.89 12.05 -21.79
CA GLU A 136 13.55 12.63 -21.56
C GLU A 136 12.74 12.87 -22.83
N SER A 137 13.39 12.89 -24.00
CA SER A 137 12.69 13.02 -25.29
C SER A 137 12.02 11.71 -25.74
N VAL A 138 12.40 10.58 -25.15
CA VAL A 138 11.82 9.27 -25.44
C VAL A 138 10.61 9.04 -24.54
N ILE A 139 9.42 9.12 -25.13
CA ILE A 139 8.17 8.85 -24.45
C ILE A 139 7.79 7.39 -24.69
N PHE A 140 7.78 6.60 -23.62
CA PHE A 140 7.29 5.23 -23.67
C PHE A 140 5.82 5.18 -23.24
N SER A 141 5.02 4.45 -24.02
CA SER A 141 3.60 4.20 -23.77
C SER A 141 3.30 2.74 -24.14
N PRO A 142 2.45 2.02 -23.37
CA PRO A 142 1.69 2.48 -22.21
C PRO A 142 2.42 2.28 -20.87
N THR A 143 2.09 3.13 -19.89
CA THR A 143 2.50 3.00 -18.49
C THR A 143 1.27 2.68 -17.67
N TYR A 144 1.36 1.73 -16.74
CA TYR A 144 0.20 1.34 -15.95
C TYR A 144 -0.18 2.35 -14.85
N LEU A 145 0.70 3.31 -14.55
CA LEU A 145 0.44 4.37 -13.57
C LEU A 145 -0.15 5.60 -14.27
N LEU A 146 -1.23 6.15 -13.70
CA LEU A 146 -1.81 7.40 -14.16
C LEU A 146 -0.96 8.59 -13.69
N ASP A 147 -0.78 9.63 -14.50
CA ASP A 147 0.14 10.76 -14.19
C ASP A 147 -0.11 11.43 -12.83
N LYS A 148 -1.38 11.61 -12.45
CA LYS A 148 -1.76 12.19 -11.14
C LYS A 148 -1.31 11.32 -9.97
N SER A 149 -1.30 10.01 -10.16
CA SER A 149 -0.91 9.02 -9.16
C SER A 149 0.59 9.08 -8.87
N LEU A 150 1.41 9.30 -9.92
CA LEU A 150 2.86 9.40 -9.76
C LEU A 150 3.24 10.58 -8.87
N ALA A 151 2.59 11.73 -9.07
CA ALA A 151 2.78 12.91 -8.21
C ALA A 151 2.37 12.62 -6.74
N GLU A 152 1.23 11.97 -6.52
CA GLU A 152 0.78 11.58 -5.17
C GLU A 152 1.71 10.54 -4.50
N MET A 153 2.39 9.71 -5.28
CA MET A 153 3.35 8.71 -4.79
C MET A 153 4.72 9.33 -4.46
N THR A 154 5.14 10.37 -5.20
CA THR A 154 6.39 11.11 -4.93
C THR A 154 6.26 12.13 -3.81
N ASP A 155 5.08 12.71 -3.59
CA ASP A 155 4.84 13.66 -2.48
C ASP A 155 4.82 13.00 -1.10
N ASN A 156 4.60 11.68 -1.03
CA ASN A 156 4.78 10.87 0.19
C ASN A 156 6.25 10.52 0.49
N GLU A 157 7.17 10.89 -0.42
CA GLU A 157 8.61 10.94 -0.19
C GLU A 157 9.04 12.39 0.04
N SER A 158 8.35 13.12 0.91
CA SER A 158 9.01 14.26 1.52
C SER A 158 10.29 13.74 2.17
N ASP A 159 11.40 14.15 1.57
CA ASP A 159 12.77 14.12 2.06
C ASP A 159 12.91 15.01 3.32
N GLU A 160 11.86 15.09 4.14
CA GLU A 160 12.02 15.53 5.51
C GLU A 160 12.78 14.40 6.21
N PRO A 161 13.96 14.68 6.79
CA PRO A 161 14.62 13.71 7.62
C PRO A 161 13.59 13.23 8.65
N ARG A 162 13.39 11.91 8.77
CA ARG A 162 12.66 11.34 9.91
C ARG A 162 13.15 12.11 11.13
N LYS A 163 12.28 12.88 11.78
CA LYS A 163 12.62 13.58 13.01
C LYS A 163 13.30 12.54 13.88
N VAL A 164 14.58 12.77 14.18
CA VAL A 164 15.32 11.89 15.07
C VAL A 164 14.54 11.95 16.37
N TYR A 165 13.89 10.85 16.73
CA TYR A 165 13.19 10.72 17.99
C TYR A 165 14.17 11.07 19.09
N ASP A 166 13.97 12.23 19.70
CA ASP A 166 14.74 12.70 20.82
C ASP A 166 13.87 12.57 22.08
N PRO A 167 14.07 11.50 22.87
CA PRO A 167 13.26 11.24 24.06
C PRO A 167 13.39 12.33 25.14
N GLU A 168 14.33 13.28 25.01
CA GLU A 168 14.50 14.41 25.93
C GLU A 168 13.62 15.62 25.57
N THR A 169 13.19 15.77 24.31
CA THR A 169 12.39 16.91 23.85
C THR A 169 10.94 16.57 23.49
N SER A 170 10.57 15.30 23.62
CA SER A 170 9.26 14.78 23.21
C SER A 170 8.15 15.09 24.23
N VAL A 171 6.94 15.36 23.73
CA VAL A 171 5.78 15.73 24.57
C VAL A 171 5.26 14.49 25.29
N LYS A 172 5.17 14.56 26.62
CA LYS A 172 4.72 13.44 27.46
C LYS A 172 3.30 13.62 27.95
N ILE A 173 2.51 12.55 27.89
CA ILE A 173 1.25 12.45 28.61
C ILE A 173 1.58 12.05 30.06
N THR A 174 1.20 12.89 31.01
CA THR A 174 1.57 12.75 32.43
C THR A 174 0.39 12.52 33.35
N SER A 175 -0.85 12.65 32.85
CA SER A 175 -2.07 12.49 33.65
C SER A 175 -3.21 11.92 32.82
N LEU A 176 -4.12 11.20 33.48
CA LEU A 176 -5.41 10.80 32.95
C LEU A 176 -6.54 11.44 33.79
N PRO A 177 -7.73 11.71 33.21
CA PRO A 177 -8.06 11.53 31.79
C PRO A 177 -7.26 12.47 30.89
N LEU A 178 -7.18 12.13 29.60
CA LEU A 178 -6.49 12.96 28.60
C LEU A 178 -7.09 14.37 28.55
N SER A 179 -6.26 15.35 28.19
CA SER A 179 -6.76 16.69 27.91
C SER A 179 -7.74 16.64 26.73
N GLU A 180 -8.70 17.57 26.66
CA GLU A 180 -9.67 17.61 25.55
C GLU A 180 -8.96 17.71 24.19
N ALA A 181 -7.86 18.46 24.12
CA ALA A 181 -7.05 18.59 22.92
C ALA A 181 -6.35 17.28 22.54
N ASP A 182 -5.69 16.61 23.49
CA ASP A 182 -5.01 15.34 23.22
C ASP A 182 -6.01 14.24 22.88
N ARG A 183 -7.16 14.20 23.56
CA ARG A 183 -8.22 13.23 23.29
C ARG A 183 -8.76 13.37 21.86
N ALA A 184 -9.06 14.60 21.41
CA ALA A 184 -9.56 14.83 20.07
C ALA A 184 -8.56 14.36 19.00
N GLU A 185 -7.27 14.66 19.18
CA GLU A 185 -6.24 14.23 18.24
C GLU A 185 -6.05 12.72 18.21
N PHE A 186 -6.06 12.06 19.38
CA PHE A 186 -5.97 10.62 19.45
C PHE A 186 -7.21 9.92 18.87
N VAL A 187 -8.39 10.52 18.95
CA VAL A 187 -9.61 9.98 18.31
C VAL A 187 -9.50 10.05 16.79
N GLU A 188 -9.02 11.16 16.23
CA GLU A 188 -8.76 11.27 14.79
C GLU A 188 -7.75 10.22 14.33
N MET A 189 -6.65 10.08 15.07
CA MET A 189 -5.63 9.06 14.84
C MET A 189 -6.20 7.64 14.93
N ALA A 190 -6.99 7.34 15.96
CA ALA A 190 -7.60 6.02 16.16
C ALA A 190 -8.48 5.64 14.98
N ASN A 191 -9.27 6.57 14.44
CA ASN A 191 -10.09 6.33 13.25
C ASN A 191 -9.23 6.02 12.02
N GLY A 192 -8.19 6.80 11.76
CA GLY A 192 -7.29 6.57 10.63
C GLY A 192 -6.57 5.22 10.72
N VAL A 193 -6.08 4.86 11.92
CA VAL A 193 -5.44 3.55 12.13
C VAL A 193 -6.44 2.41 12.10
N PHE A 194 -7.67 2.60 12.61
CA PHE A 194 -8.74 1.62 12.53
C PHE A 194 -9.08 1.28 11.07
N ASP A 195 -9.25 2.29 10.23
CA ASP A 195 -9.50 2.13 8.79
C ASP A 195 -8.36 1.36 8.12
N TYR A 196 -7.11 1.69 8.47
CA TYR A 196 -5.95 0.98 7.97
C TYR A 196 -5.91 -0.49 8.42
N VAL A 197 -6.22 -0.78 9.69
CA VAL A 197 -6.20 -2.13 10.27
C VAL A 197 -7.34 -2.99 9.72
N ILE A 198 -8.56 -2.48 9.67
CA ILE A 198 -9.71 -3.26 9.17
C ILE A 198 -9.55 -3.61 7.68
N GLU A 199 -8.97 -2.71 6.88
CA GLU A 199 -8.60 -3.00 5.49
C GLU A 199 -7.50 -4.07 5.38
N ARG A 200 -6.58 -4.13 6.36
CA ARG A 200 -5.47 -5.11 6.36
C ARG A 200 -5.93 -6.48 6.84
N MET A 201 -6.87 -6.52 7.77
CA MET A 201 -7.38 -7.76 8.37
C MET A 201 -8.45 -8.43 7.52
N GLU A 202 -9.16 -7.67 6.67
CA GLU A 202 -10.23 -8.16 5.80
C GLU A 202 -11.21 -9.12 6.53
N PRO A 203 -11.85 -8.66 7.63
CA PRO A 203 -12.79 -9.50 8.36
C PRO A 203 -13.94 -9.95 7.45
N LEU A 204 -14.50 -11.13 7.72
CA LEU A 204 -15.57 -11.75 6.92
C LEU A 204 -16.78 -10.81 6.74
N HIS A 205 -17.06 -10.02 7.78
CA HIS A 205 -18.15 -9.05 7.81
C HIS A 205 -17.63 -7.64 8.14
N PRO A 206 -17.06 -6.93 7.16
CA PRO A 206 -16.38 -5.66 7.40
C PRO A 206 -17.35 -4.55 7.79
N GLU A 207 -18.51 -4.43 7.14
CA GLU A 207 -19.50 -3.38 7.47
C GLU A 207 -20.07 -3.52 8.89
N PRO A 208 -20.47 -4.71 9.35
CA PRO A 208 -20.83 -4.92 10.76
C PRO A 208 -19.67 -4.66 11.72
N THR A 209 -18.44 -5.04 11.36
CA THR A 209 -17.25 -4.75 12.18
C THR A 209 -17.04 -3.24 12.34
N ARG A 210 -17.20 -2.45 11.26
CA ARG A 210 -17.15 -0.99 11.28
C ARG A 210 -18.22 -0.37 12.18
N LYS A 211 -19.42 -0.96 12.23
CA LYS A 211 -20.51 -0.45 13.08
C LYS A 211 -20.27 -0.65 14.57
N LEU A 212 -19.40 -1.59 14.96
CA LEU A 212 -19.04 -1.83 16.34
C LEU A 212 -17.88 -0.93 16.83
N TRP A 213 -17.26 -0.18 15.93
CA TRP A 213 -16.13 0.69 16.26
C TRP A 213 -16.57 1.91 17.06
N ASP A 214 -15.89 2.13 18.19
CA ASP A 214 -16.05 3.30 19.05
C ASP A 214 -14.66 3.88 19.34
N ALA A 215 -14.26 4.88 18.55
CA ALA A 215 -12.95 5.51 18.66
C ALA A 215 -12.77 6.24 20.00
N GLU A 216 -13.83 6.86 20.50
CA GLU A 216 -13.82 7.56 21.79
C GLU A 216 -13.63 6.57 22.93
N GLY A 217 -14.44 5.51 22.97
CA GLY A 217 -14.31 4.44 23.95
C GLY A 217 -12.96 3.74 23.87
N PHE A 218 -12.39 3.55 22.67
CA PHE A 218 -11.05 2.98 22.53
C PHE A 218 -9.97 3.88 23.15
N VAL A 219 -9.97 5.19 22.81
CA VAL A 219 -8.98 6.15 23.31
C VAL A 219 -9.08 6.31 24.83
N ASP A 220 -10.30 6.38 25.37
CA ASP A 220 -10.54 6.54 26.81
C ASP A 220 -10.05 5.33 27.64
N ASN A 221 -9.99 4.15 27.02
CA ASN A 221 -9.52 2.91 27.65
C ASN A 221 -8.11 2.48 27.21
N LEU A 222 -7.45 3.27 26.38
CA LEU A 222 -6.14 2.91 25.80
C LEU A 222 -5.02 2.93 26.85
N LEU A 223 -5.05 3.92 27.73
CA LEU A 223 -4.03 4.16 28.74
C LEU A 223 -4.57 3.87 30.14
N ASN A 224 -3.68 3.42 31.02
CA ASN A 224 -3.92 3.34 32.46
C ASN A 224 -2.81 4.11 33.21
N GLU A 225 -3.00 4.35 34.51
CA GLU A 225 -2.04 5.11 35.32
C GLU A 225 -0.64 4.48 35.37
N GLU A 226 -0.52 3.15 35.20
CA GLU A 226 0.77 2.45 35.19
C GLU A 226 1.59 2.71 33.93
N MET A 227 0.94 3.15 32.84
CA MET A 227 1.60 3.50 31.59
C MET A 227 2.19 4.92 31.59
N LEU A 228 1.92 5.73 32.62
CA LEU A 228 2.36 7.12 32.70
C LEU A 228 3.72 7.27 33.41
N PRO A 229 4.55 8.26 33.02
CA PRO A 229 4.38 9.15 31.88
C PRO A 229 4.78 8.44 30.57
N ILE A 230 3.93 8.55 29.54
CA ILE A 230 4.22 7.98 28.22
C ILE A 230 4.53 9.07 27.22
N ASP A 231 5.47 8.78 26.32
CA ASP A 231 5.73 9.66 25.20
C ASP A 231 4.59 9.64 24.17
N ARG A 232 4.21 10.80 23.67
CA ARG A 232 3.09 10.94 22.73
C ARG A 232 3.39 10.29 21.36
N GLU A 233 4.63 10.35 20.88
CA GLU A 233 5.02 9.70 19.62
C GLU A 233 5.16 8.18 19.81
N GLN A 234 5.66 7.73 20.95
CA GLN A 234 5.66 6.32 21.33
C GLN A 234 4.23 5.78 21.35
N LEU A 235 3.30 6.52 21.94
CA LEU A 235 1.89 6.13 21.98
C LEU A 235 1.33 5.94 20.57
N TRP A 236 1.63 6.84 19.60
CA TRP A 236 1.27 6.65 18.20
C TRP A 236 1.77 5.30 17.67
N THR A 237 3.05 4.96 17.84
CA THR A 237 3.57 3.68 17.30
C THR A 237 2.88 2.44 17.89
N MET A 238 2.25 2.58 19.05
CA MET A 238 1.51 1.51 19.71
C MET A 238 0.06 1.40 19.24
N PHE A 239 -0.53 2.43 18.63
CA PHE A 239 -1.93 2.42 18.17
C PHE A 239 -2.21 1.25 17.23
N GLU A 240 -1.36 1.01 16.22
CA GLU A 240 -1.56 -0.10 15.28
C GLU A 240 -1.57 -1.45 16.02
N HIS A 241 -0.63 -1.64 16.95
CA HIS A 241 -0.51 -2.87 17.71
C HIS A 241 -1.76 -3.15 18.56
N PHE A 242 -2.27 -2.13 19.26
CA PHE A 242 -3.48 -2.25 20.07
C PHE A 242 -4.73 -2.43 19.21
N LEU A 243 -4.81 -1.73 18.07
CA LEU A 243 -5.97 -1.79 17.19
C LEU A 243 -6.09 -3.12 16.46
N ILE A 244 -5.00 -3.80 16.10
CA ILE A 244 -5.08 -5.14 15.49
C ILE A 244 -5.85 -6.11 16.40
N GLY A 245 -5.50 -6.16 17.69
CA GLY A 245 -6.20 -7.02 18.65
C GLY A 245 -7.65 -6.60 18.88
N HIS A 246 -7.90 -5.28 18.94
CA HIS A 246 -9.24 -4.75 19.12
C HIS A 246 -10.15 -5.06 17.92
N VAL A 247 -9.68 -4.82 16.69
CA VAL A 247 -10.41 -5.11 15.45
C VAL A 247 -10.69 -6.60 15.31
N ALA A 248 -9.77 -7.48 15.72
CA ALA A 248 -10.03 -8.94 15.77
C ALA A 248 -11.25 -9.27 16.64
N ASN A 249 -11.35 -8.65 17.82
CA ASN A 249 -12.48 -8.85 18.72
C ASN A 249 -13.79 -8.28 18.16
N LEU A 250 -13.74 -7.13 17.49
CA LEU A 250 -14.91 -6.56 16.83
C LEU A 250 -15.39 -7.46 15.68
N ALA A 251 -14.46 -8.01 14.89
CA ALA A 251 -14.77 -8.93 13.81
C ALA A 251 -15.43 -10.21 14.33
N ALA A 252 -14.88 -10.83 15.39
CA ALA A 252 -15.49 -11.99 16.02
C ALA A 252 -16.90 -11.71 16.56
N GLN A 253 -17.12 -10.53 17.15
CA GLN A 253 -18.45 -10.11 17.60
C GLN A 253 -19.43 -9.92 16.43
N ALA A 254 -18.98 -9.32 15.33
CA ALA A 254 -19.78 -9.18 14.12
C ALA A 254 -20.20 -10.54 13.55
N ASP A 255 -19.29 -11.51 13.51
CA ASP A 255 -19.54 -12.87 13.05
C ASP A 255 -20.59 -13.58 13.93
N GLU A 256 -20.49 -13.44 15.25
CA GLU A 256 -21.49 -13.97 16.18
C GLU A 256 -22.87 -13.33 16.00
N MET A 257 -22.93 -12.01 15.80
CA MET A 257 -24.20 -11.29 15.61
C MET A 257 -24.91 -11.77 14.35
N ILE A 258 -24.18 -11.94 13.25
CA ILE A 258 -24.77 -12.44 11.99
C ILE A 258 -25.21 -13.90 12.13
N THR A 259 -24.40 -14.74 12.79
CA THR A 259 -24.73 -16.15 13.00
C THR A 259 -26.00 -16.33 13.82
N LYS A 260 -26.26 -15.47 14.81
CA LYS A 260 -27.47 -15.51 15.65
C LYS A 260 -28.73 -14.93 14.96
N MET A 261 -28.58 -14.21 13.85
CA MET A 261 -29.68 -13.63 13.08
C MET A 261 -30.19 -14.54 11.94
N ASN A 262 -29.45 -15.61 11.62
CA ASN A 262 -29.80 -16.65 10.65
C ASN A 262 -30.33 -17.91 11.33
#